data_AF-A0A2M6XBZ1-F1
#
_entry.id   AF-A0A2M6XBZ1-F1
#
_cell.length_a   1.000
_cell.length_b   1.000
_cell.length_c   1.000
_cell.angle_alpha   90.00
_cell.angle_beta   90.00
_cell.angle_gamma   90.00
#
_symmetry.space_group_name_H-M   'P 1'
#
loop_
_entity.id
_entity.type
_entity.pdbx_description
1 polymer ?
#
loop_
_entity_poly.entity_id
_entity_poly.type
_entity_poly.pdbx_seq_one_letter_code
_entity_poly.pdbx_strand_id
1 'polypeptide(L)'
;MSEQPLTSQETQSGSLTRAIKAFEKSDKSDFGIGIEVSYEKNNEGNFEIFCWTSIVNDSLRVSVPSHTFVLPKFHQKILGKGLYLGDYVREYIINNSNPINLQIGKDIRERKPFITNAVRNCLLRFLEKK
;
A
#
# COMPACT_ATOMS: atom_id res chain seq x y z
N MET A 1 8.20 9.16 -9.46
CA MET A 1 7.55 8.86 -8.16
C MET A 1 8.47 7.90 -7.42
N SER A 2 8.58 8.00 -6.10
CA SER A 2 9.36 7.02 -5.33
C SER A 2 8.76 5.63 -5.51
N GLU A 3 9.61 4.60 -5.66
CA GLU A 3 9.19 3.20 -5.63
C GLU A 3 8.84 2.72 -4.20
N GLN A 4 9.19 3.51 -3.19
CA GLN A 4 8.91 3.26 -1.78
C GLN A 4 8.62 4.59 -1.07
N PRO A 5 7.38 5.11 -1.15
CA PRO A 5 7.01 6.34 -0.45
C PRO A 5 7.12 6.14 1.07
N LEU A 6 7.42 7.23 1.79
CA LEU A 6 7.67 7.20 3.23
C LEU A 6 6.67 8.02 4.05
N THR A 7 5.68 8.63 3.38
CA THR A 7 4.60 9.39 4.02
C THR A 7 3.25 9.05 3.42
N SER A 8 2.20 9.10 4.23
CA SER A 8 0.83 8.87 3.78
C SER A 8 0.40 9.84 2.68
N GLN A 9 0.81 11.10 2.77
CA GLN A 9 0.49 12.13 1.76
C GLN A 9 1.14 11.84 0.40
N GLU A 10 2.43 11.47 0.37
CA GLU A 10 3.11 11.06 -0.85
C GLU A 10 2.43 9.82 -1.46
N THR A 11 2.06 8.86 -0.62
CA THR A 11 1.43 7.60 -1.01
C THR A 11 0.04 7.82 -1.61
N GLN A 12 -0.78 8.65 -0.97
CA GLN A 12 -2.08 9.05 -1.49
C GLN A 12 -1.93 9.74 -2.85
N SER A 13 -1.03 10.72 -2.93
CA SER A 13 -0.77 11.46 -4.19
C SER A 13 -0.31 10.52 -5.30
N GLY A 14 0.48 9.50 -4.94
CA GLY A 14 0.92 8.48 -5.87
C GLY A 14 -0.21 7.58 -6.36
N SER A 15 -1.03 7.05 -5.45
CA SER A 15 -2.21 6.25 -5.82
C SER A 15 -3.15 7.02 -6.73
N LEU A 16 -3.40 8.30 -6.46
CA LEU A 16 -4.26 9.17 -7.27
C LEU A 16 -3.66 9.42 -8.67
N THR A 17 -2.37 9.72 -8.73
CA THR A 17 -1.67 9.94 -10.00
C THR A 17 -1.73 8.69 -10.88
N ARG A 18 -1.56 7.51 -10.30
CA ARG A 18 -1.69 6.23 -11.02
C ARG A 18 -3.11 6.01 -11.52
N ALA A 19 -4.13 6.29 -10.70
CA ALA A 19 -5.53 6.14 -11.08
C ALA A 19 -5.89 7.03 -12.27
N ILE A 20 -5.50 8.31 -12.24
CA ILE A 20 -5.72 9.27 -13.33
C ILE A 20 -5.04 8.80 -14.61
N LYS A 21 -3.75 8.49 -14.54
CA LYS A 21 -3.00 8.00 -15.71
C LYS A 21 -3.55 6.69 -16.27
N ALA A 22 -4.15 5.84 -15.44
CA ALA A 22 -4.79 4.61 -15.89
C ALA A 22 -6.11 4.90 -16.61
N PHE A 23 -6.92 5.84 -16.10
CA PHE A 23 -8.17 6.27 -16.73
C PHE A 23 -7.92 6.96 -18.07
N GLU A 24 -6.97 7.90 -18.13
CA GLU A 24 -6.60 8.65 -19.35
C GLU A 24 -6.04 7.77 -20.47
N LYS A 25 -5.62 6.53 -20.18
CA LYS A 25 -5.11 5.59 -21.19
C LYS A 25 -6.20 4.84 -21.95
N SER A 26 -7.47 4.96 -21.54
CA SER A 26 -8.57 4.21 -22.12
C SER A 26 -9.84 5.05 -22.13
N ASP A 27 -10.24 5.50 -23.32
CA ASP A 27 -11.48 6.24 -23.54
C ASP A 27 -12.76 5.41 -23.32
N LYS A 28 -12.61 4.11 -22.98
CA LYS A 28 -13.72 3.16 -22.80
C LYS A 28 -13.88 2.67 -21.36
N SER A 29 -12.97 3.03 -20.46
CA SER A 29 -13.03 2.57 -19.08
C SER A 29 -14.07 3.35 -18.29
N ASP A 30 -14.85 2.68 -17.43
CA ASP A 30 -15.80 3.37 -16.54
C ASP A 30 -15.13 4.16 -15.41
N PHE A 31 -13.91 3.74 -15.04
CA PHE A 31 -13.07 4.36 -14.02
C PHE A 31 -11.62 3.86 -14.13
N GLY A 32 -10.68 4.60 -13.54
CA GLY A 32 -9.30 4.17 -13.30
C GLY A 32 -9.07 3.88 -11.82
N ILE A 33 -8.21 2.90 -11.53
CA ILE A 33 -7.78 2.55 -10.18
C ILE A 33 -6.27 2.70 -10.05
N GLY A 34 -5.84 3.25 -8.92
CA GLY A 34 -4.43 3.37 -8.56
C GLY A 34 -4.21 2.89 -7.13
N ILE A 35 -3.15 2.14 -6.92
CA ILE A 35 -2.82 1.47 -5.66
C ILE A 35 -1.36 1.79 -5.36
N GLU A 36 -1.07 2.29 -4.16
CA GLU A 36 0.30 2.58 -3.72
C GLU A 36 0.50 2.07 -2.29
N VAL A 37 1.60 1.36 -2.04
CA VAL A 37 1.96 0.82 -0.72
C VAL A 37 3.07 1.67 -0.13
N SER A 38 3.07 1.85 1.19
CA SER A 38 3.99 2.74 1.89
C SER A 38 4.45 2.17 3.21
N TYR A 39 5.56 2.75 3.69
CA TYR A 39 6.14 2.46 4.98
C TYR A 39 6.42 3.78 5.71
N GLU A 40 5.62 4.09 6.71
CA GLU A 40 5.71 5.35 7.45
C GLU A 40 5.94 5.08 8.94
N LYS A 41 6.66 5.96 9.63
CA LYS A 41 6.78 5.88 11.08
C LYS A 41 5.50 6.37 11.74
N ASN A 42 4.97 5.58 12.67
CA ASN A 42 3.92 6.03 13.57
C ASN A 42 4.46 6.98 14.65
N ASN A 43 3.58 7.44 15.53
CA ASN A 43 3.93 8.38 16.62
C ASN A 43 4.94 7.82 17.63
N GLU A 44 5.12 6.50 17.67
CA GLU A 44 6.12 5.83 18.53
C GLU A 44 7.47 5.64 17.81
N GLY A 45 7.59 6.08 16.55
CA GLY A 45 8.79 5.95 15.74
C GLY A 45 8.95 4.59 15.06
N ASN A 46 7.95 3.70 15.16
CA ASN A 46 7.95 2.39 14.52
C ASN A 46 7.39 2.50 13.10
N PHE A 47 8.03 1.88 12.12
CA PHE A 47 7.49 1.77 10.76
C PHE A 47 6.24 0.89 10.73
N GLU A 48 5.21 1.37 10.05
CA GLU A 48 3.99 0.64 9.73
C GLU A 48 3.87 0.49 8.21
N ILE A 49 3.30 -0.62 7.76
CA ILE A 49 2.91 -0.80 6.37
C ILE A 49 1.43 -0.47 6.20
N PHE A 50 1.11 0.21 5.11
CA PHE A 50 -0.26 0.48 4.67
C PHE A 50 -0.31 0.72 3.17
N CYS A 51 -1.52 0.85 2.64
CA CYS A 51 -1.77 1.09 1.23
C CYS A 51 -2.78 2.21 1.06
N TRP A 52 -2.60 3.07 0.05
CA TRP A 52 -3.66 3.91 -0.48
C TRP A 52 -4.21 3.34 -1.77
N THR A 53 -5.54 3.38 -1.90
CA THR A 53 -6.23 3.12 -3.16
C THR A 53 -7.04 4.33 -3.56
N SER A 54 -6.91 4.73 -4.82
CA SER A 54 -7.71 5.76 -5.47
C SER A 54 -8.52 5.19 -6.62
N ILE A 55 -9.79 5.60 -6.71
CA ILE A 55 -10.66 5.35 -7.87
C ILE A 55 -11.09 6.70 -8.43
N VAL A 56 -10.99 6.85 -9.75
CA VAL A 56 -11.35 8.08 -10.47
C VAL A 56 -12.19 7.77 -11.69
N ASN A 57 -13.17 8.63 -11.99
CA ASN A 57 -13.82 8.74 -13.28
C ASN A 57 -14.04 10.23 -13.61
N ASP A 58 -14.88 10.53 -14.60
CA ASP A 58 -15.15 11.92 -15.02
C ASP A 58 -15.75 12.81 -13.93
N SER A 59 -16.51 12.25 -13.00
CA SER A 59 -17.29 13.03 -12.01
C SER A 59 -16.79 12.90 -10.58
N LEU A 60 -16.05 11.84 -10.26
CA LEU A 60 -15.76 11.45 -8.88
C LEU A 60 -14.31 10.99 -8.72
N ARG A 61 -13.71 11.41 -7.60
CA ARG A 61 -12.41 10.95 -7.14
C ARG A 61 -12.53 10.53 -5.69
N VAL A 62 -12.18 9.28 -5.40
CA VAL A 62 -12.18 8.71 -4.05
C VAL A 62 -10.80 8.15 -3.77
N SER A 63 -10.25 8.48 -2.61
CA SER A 63 -8.99 7.92 -2.12
C SER A 63 -9.20 7.43 -0.69
N VAL A 64 -8.77 6.21 -0.40
CA VAL A 64 -8.95 5.58 0.91
C VAL A 64 -7.68 4.82 1.31
N PRO A 65 -7.20 4.97 2.56
CA PRO A 65 -6.12 4.15 3.08
C PRO A 65 -6.63 2.77 3.56
N SER A 66 -5.74 1.79 3.59
CA SER A 66 -5.95 0.55 4.34
C SER A 66 -5.80 0.80 5.85
N HIS A 67 -6.15 -0.20 6.64
CA HIS A 67 -5.60 -0.33 7.99
C HIS A 67 -4.06 -0.40 7.95
N THR A 68 -3.43 0.06 9.02
CA THR A 68 -1.98 -0.01 9.20
C THR A 68 -1.59 -1.27 9.96
N PHE A 69 -0.34 -1.70 9.79
CA PHE A 69 0.25 -2.80 10.52
C PHE A 69 1.69 -2.48 10.93
N VAL A 70 1.95 -2.51 12.24
CA VAL A 70 3.30 -2.30 12.78
C VAL A 70 4.22 -3.42 12.34
N LEU A 71 5.30 -3.05 11.65
CA LEU A 71 6.22 -4.02 11.08
C LEU A 71 7.09 -4.70 12.17
N PRO A 72 7.40 -6.00 12.03
CA PRO A 72 8.31 -6.69 12.94
C PRO A 72 9.71 -6.08 12.97
N LYS A 73 10.44 -6.27 14.08
CA LYS A 73 11.80 -5.73 14.31
C LYS A 73 12.79 -5.94 13.16
N PHE A 74 12.69 -7.05 12.43
CA PHE A 74 13.53 -7.29 11.25
C PHE A 74 13.35 -6.19 10.20
N HIS A 75 12.10 -5.95 9.78
CA HIS A 75 11.75 -4.97 8.77
C HIS A 75 12.03 -3.54 9.23
N GLN A 76 11.81 -3.25 10.53
CA GLN A 76 12.20 -1.97 11.15
C GLN A 76 13.68 -1.63 10.92
N LYS A 77 14.57 -2.62 11.11
CA LYS A 77 16.01 -2.44 10.94
C LYS A 77 16.40 -2.18 9.48
N ILE A 78 15.72 -2.81 8.52
CA ILE A 78 15.99 -2.61 7.09
C ILE A 78 15.57 -1.19 6.68
N LEU A 79 14.33 -0.80 7.01
CA LEU A 79 13.81 0.54 6.71
C LEU A 79 14.59 1.64 7.46
N GLY A 80 15.00 1.39 8.70
CA GLY A 80 15.83 2.31 9.48
C GLY A 80 17.22 2.56 8.90
N LYS A 81 17.70 1.67 8.01
CA LYS A 81 18.93 1.86 7.22
C LYS A 81 18.69 2.55 5.88
N GLY A 82 17.44 2.93 5.57
CA GLY A 82 17.07 3.48 4.26
C GLY A 82 17.09 2.46 3.12
N LEU A 83 17.09 1.16 3.44
CA LEU A 83 17.14 0.10 2.44
C LEU A 83 15.74 -0.20 1.89
N TYR A 84 15.66 -0.60 0.63
CA TYR A 84 14.41 -1.03 -0.01
C TYR A 84 13.94 -2.35 0.59
N LEU A 85 12.72 -2.38 1.14
CA LEU A 85 12.28 -3.52 1.95
C LEU A 85 12.16 -4.80 1.12
N GLY A 86 11.70 -4.67 -0.14
CA GLY A 86 11.42 -5.80 -1.03
C GLY A 86 12.60 -6.75 -1.24
N ASP A 87 13.82 -6.22 -1.17
CA ASP A 87 15.05 -7.00 -1.37
C ASP A 87 15.33 -7.97 -0.21
N TYR A 88 14.81 -7.67 0.99
CA TYR A 88 15.15 -8.38 2.23
C TYR A 88 14.02 -9.26 2.77
N VAL A 89 12.77 -9.10 2.30
CA VAL A 89 11.63 -9.89 2.84
C VAL A 89 11.84 -11.40 2.61
N ARG A 90 12.52 -11.78 1.51
CA ARG A 90 12.83 -13.19 1.25
C ARG A 90 13.74 -13.79 2.31
N GLU A 91 14.74 -13.05 2.78
CA GLU A 91 15.63 -13.49 3.85
C GLU A 91 14.87 -13.70 5.16
N TYR A 92 13.94 -12.81 5.48
CA TYR A 92 13.07 -12.98 6.64
C TYR A 92 12.30 -14.30 6.58
N ILE A 93 11.70 -14.62 5.42
CA ILE A 93 10.93 -15.85 5.26
C ILE A 93 11.83 -17.09 5.38
N ILE A 94 13.00 -17.11 4.73
CA ILE A 94 13.90 -18.28 4.73
C ILE A 94 14.46 -18.56 6.13
N ASN A 95 14.76 -17.52 6.89
CA ASN A 95 15.40 -17.64 8.21
C ASN A 95 14.40 -17.85 9.36
N ASN A 96 13.10 -18.02 9.08
CA ASN A 96 12.08 -18.25 10.10
C ASN A 96 11.40 -19.61 9.90
N SER A 97 11.35 -20.42 10.96
CA SER A 97 10.58 -21.68 10.99
C SER A 97 9.22 -21.53 11.68
N ASN A 98 8.99 -20.41 12.38
CA ASN A 98 7.73 -20.16 13.07
C ASN A 98 6.60 -19.86 12.05
N PRO A 99 5.49 -20.61 12.04
CA PRO A 99 4.41 -20.44 11.06
C PRO A 99 3.80 -19.03 11.03
N ILE A 100 3.71 -18.35 12.17
CA ILE A 100 3.17 -16.99 12.27
C ILE A 100 4.11 -16.01 11.58
N ASN A 101 5.41 -16.10 11.84
CA ASN A 101 6.40 -15.26 11.17
C ASN A 101 6.43 -15.52 9.65
N LEU A 102 6.28 -16.78 9.23
CA LEU A 102 6.17 -17.11 7.81
C LEU A 102 4.95 -16.46 7.16
N GLN A 103 3.79 -16.47 7.83
CA GLN A 103 2.60 -15.82 7.31
C GLN A 103 2.76 -14.29 7.26
N ILE A 104 3.28 -13.66 8.33
CA ILE A 104 3.57 -12.22 8.35
C ILE A 104 4.53 -11.84 7.22
N GLY A 105 5.58 -12.63 6.99
CA GLY A 105 6.53 -12.41 5.90
C GLY A 105 5.87 -12.48 4.52
N LYS A 106 4.98 -13.46 4.31
CA LYS A 106 4.18 -13.55 3.08
C LYS A 106 3.28 -12.34 2.91
N ASP A 107 2.57 -11.92 3.95
CA ASP A 107 1.65 -10.79 3.93
C ASP A 107 2.38 -9.47 3.60
N ILE A 108 3.57 -9.25 4.18
CA ILE A 108 4.42 -8.08 3.88
C ILE A 108 4.94 -8.13 2.45
N ARG A 109 5.36 -9.30 1.95
CA ARG A 109 5.88 -9.46 0.58
C ARG A 109 4.79 -9.23 -0.47
N GLU A 110 3.68 -9.94 -0.32
CA GLU A 110 2.58 -9.94 -1.27
C GLU A 110 1.72 -8.68 -1.14
N ARG A 111 1.73 -8.05 0.03
CA ARG A 111 0.95 -6.84 0.36
C ARG A 111 -0.57 -7.03 0.23
N LYS A 112 -1.01 -8.27 -0.01
CA LYS A 112 -2.38 -8.64 -0.35
C LYS A 112 -3.40 -8.21 0.71
N PRO A 113 -3.17 -8.37 2.03
CA PRO A 113 -4.16 -7.94 3.02
C PRO A 113 -4.43 -6.43 2.98
N PHE A 114 -3.38 -5.62 2.84
CA PHE A 114 -3.46 -4.16 2.81
C PHE A 114 -4.15 -3.66 1.54
N ILE A 115 -3.77 -4.21 0.39
CA ILE A 115 -4.38 -3.88 -0.91
C ILE A 115 -5.85 -4.29 -0.92
N THR A 116 -6.18 -5.51 -0.49
CA THR A 116 -7.57 -6.01 -0.48
C THR A 116 -8.45 -5.12 0.40
N ASN A 117 -7.95 -4.73 1.57
CA ASN A 117 -8.67 -3.85 2.49
C ASN A 117 -8.91 -2.46 1.89
N ALA A 118 -7.86 -1.80 1.36
CA ALA A 118 -7.98 -0.47 0.76
C ALA A 118 -8.91 -0.47 -0.46
N VAL A 119 -8.75 -1.44 -1.37
CA VAL A 119 -9.57 -1.55 -2.58
C VAL A 119 -11.04 -1.77 -2.23
N ARG A 120 -11.35 -2.68 -1.30
CA ARG A 120 -12.72 -2.93 -0.86
C ARG A 120 -13.37 -1.67 -0.29
N ASN A 121 -12.67 -0.95 0.59
CA ASN A 121 -13.19 0.26 1.21
C ASN A 121 -13.34 1.41 0.18
N CYS A 122 -12.41 1.53 -0.76
CA CYS A 122 -12.47 2.54 -1.81
C CYS A 122 -13.65 2.28 -2.76
N LEU A 123 -13.87 1.03 -3.17
CA LEU A 123 -15.00 0.62 -4.00
C LEU A 123 -16.34 0.91 -3.33
N LEU A 124 -16.50 0.56 -2.05
CA LEU A 124 -17.73 0.84 -1.30
C LEU A 124 -18.06 2.35 -1.34
N ARG A 125 -17.08 3.20 -1.02
CA ARG A 125 -17.29 4.66 -1.02
C ARG A 125 -17.49 5.25 -2.41
N PHE A 126 -16.89 4.66 -3.44
CA PHE A 126 -17.09 5.10 -4.83
C PHE A 126 -18.50 4.78 -5.32
N LEU A 127 -19.03 3.59 -4.96
CA LEU A 127 -20.38 3.16 -5.35
C LEU A 127 -21.48 3.87 -4.55
N GLU A 128 -21.25 4.18 -3.27
CA GLU A 128 -22.21 4.94 -2.44
C GLU A 128 -22.37 6.41 -2.84
N LYS A 129 -21.40 6.96 -3.59
CA LYS A 129 -21.38 8.36 -4.03
C LYS A 129 -21.79 8.56 -5.49
N LYS A 130 -22.04 7.48 -6.23
CA LYS A 130 -22.71 7.54 -7.53
C LYS A 130 -24.22 7.61 -7.33
#